data_AF-A0A3D2VXP9-F1
#
_entry.id   AF-A0A3D2VXP9-F1
#
_cell.length_a   1.000
_cell.length_b   1.000
_cell.length_c   1.000
_cell.angle_alpha   90.00
_cell.angle_beta   90.00
_cell.angle_gamma   90.00
#
_symmetry.space_group_name_H-M   'P 1'
#
loop_
_entity.id
_entity.type
_entity.pdbx_description
1 polymer ?
#
loop_
_entity_poly.entity_id
_entity_poly.type
_entity_poly.pdbx_seq_one_letter_code
_entity_poly.pdbx_strand_id
1 'polypeptide(L)' 'RDGRMAFVRSPDGISIELLQEGAALAPAEPWASMANTGSW' A
#
# COMPACT_ATOMS: atom_id res chain seq x y z
N ARG A 1 -0.18 -14.36 6.89
CA ARG A 1 -0.71 -13.28 6.01
C ARG A 1 0.43 -12.30 5.85
N ASP A 2 1.46 -12.69 5.11
CA ASP A 2 2.68 -11.91 4.90
C ASP A 2 2.47 -10.85 3.81
N GLY A 3 1.29 -10.23 3.87
CA GLY A 3 0.74 -9.40 2.83
C GLY A 3 1.52 -8.11 2.72
N ARG A 4 2.26 -7.95 1.64
CA ARG A 4 2.76 -6.64 1.18
C ARG A 4 2.77 -6.59 -0.34
N MET A 5 1.62 -6.90 -0.92
CA MET A 5 1.36 -6.73 -2.35
C MET A 5 0.21 -5.75 -2.46
N ALA A 6 0.49 -4.57 -2.99
CA ALA A 6 -0.53 -3.58 -3.32
C ALA A 6 -0.76 -3.61 -4.82
N PHE A 7 -2.02 -3.72 -5.21
CA PHE A 7 -2.44 -3.58 -6.60
C PHE A 7 -3.05 -2.20 -6.80
N VAL A 8 -2.54 -1.49 -7.78
CA VAL A 8 -3.14 -0.24 -8.25
C VAL A 8 -3.53 -0.44 -9.71
N ARG A 9 -4.74 -0.01 -10.05
CA ARG A 9 -5.20 0.03 -11.45
C ARG A 9 -5.13 1.46 -11.94
N SER A 10 -4.38 1.70 -13.01
CA SER A 10 -4.33 3.03 -13.63
C SER A 10 -5.66 3.36 -14.30
N PRO A 11 -5.96 4.65 -14.57
CA PRO A 11 -7.11 5.05 -15.38
C PRO A 11 -7.15 4.37 -16.75
N ASP A 12 -5.98 4.05 -17.32
CA ASP A 12 -5.83 3.35 -18.60
C ASP A 12 -6.01 1.83 -18.49
N GLY A 13 -6.36 1.33 -17.29
CA GLY A 13 -6.66 -0.07 -17.03
C GLY A 13 -5.44 -0.96 -16.83
N ILE A 14 -4.24 -0.40 -16.73
CA ILE A 14 -2.99 -1.14 -16.48
C ILE A 14 -2.94 -1.53 -15.00
N SER A 15 -2.60 -2.79 -14.72
CA SER A 15 -2.38 -3.27 -13.35
C SER A 15 -0.92 -3.08 -12.97
N ILE A 16 -0.70 -2.41 -11.84
CA ILE A 16 0.62 -2.14 -11.27
C ILE A 16 0.72 -2.92 -9.96
N GLU A 17 1.81 -3.67 -9.83
CA GLU A 17 2.18 -4.40 -8.62
C GLU A 17 3.35 -3.69 -7.94
N LEU A 18 3.16 -3.31 -6.68
CA LEU A 18 4.22 -2.73 -5.86
C LEU A 18 4.89 -3.83 -5.03
N LEU A 19 6.15 -4.10 -5.36
CA LEU A 19 7.00 -5.02 -4.62
C LEU A 19 7.97 -4.24 -3.74
N GLN A 20 7.99 -4.56 -2.46
CA GLN A 20 8.97 -4.01 -1.52
C GLN A 20 10.21 -4.89 -1.49
N GLU A 21 11.37 -4.27 -1.72
CA GLU A 21 12.66 -4.88 -1.44
C GLU A 21 13.03 -4.70 0.05
N GLY A 22 13.56 -5.75 0.67
CA GLY A 22 14.02 -5.74 2.05
C GLY A 22 12.91 -5.98 3.10
N ALA A 23 13.28 -5.85 4.37
CA ALA A 23 12.36 -6.04 5.48
C ALA A 23 11.35 -4.88 5.58
N ALA A 24 10.18 -5.14 6.16
CA ALA A 24 9.28 -4.05 6.50
C ALA A 24 9.91 -3.10 7.49
N LEU A 25 9.64 -1.82 7.25
CA LEU A 25 9.80 -0.80 8.26
C LEU A 25 8.73 -1.00 9.33
N ALA A 26 9.07 -0.69 10.58
CA ALA A 26 8.08 -0.60 11.64
C ALA A 26 7.05 0.48 11.30
N PRO A 27 5.78 0.32 11.73
CA PRO A 27 4.78 1.40 11.61
C PRO A 27 5.32 2.71 12.20
N ALA A 28 5.07 3.81 11.50
CA ALA A 28 5.57 5.13 11.89
C ALA A 28 4.46 6.17 11.87
N GLU A 29 4.55 7.16 12.74
CA GLU A 29 3.68 8.34 12.70
C GLU A 29 4.02 9.24 11.51
N PRO A 30 3.02 9.88 10.87
CA PRO A 30 1.60 9.88 11.25
C PRO A 30 0.80 8.68 10.72
N TRP A 31 1.37 7.87 9.82
CA TRP A 31 0.62 6.81 9.11
C TRP A 31 0.06 5.72 10.02
N ALA A 32 0.70 5.48 11.16
CA ALA A 32 0.23 4.51 12.15
C ALA A 32 -1.08 4.95 12.83
N SER A 33 -1.31 6.25 13.03
CA SER A 33 -2.54 6.79 13.65
C SER A 33 -3.52 7.44 12.66
N MET A 34 -3.09 7.66 11.42
CA MET A 34 -3.90 8.32 10.40
C MET A 34 -5.14 7.51 10.04
N ALA A 35 -6.31 8.15 10.12
CA ALA A 35 -7.57 7.53 9.70
C ALA A 35 -7.55 7.25 8.18
N ASN A 36 -8.17 6.14 7.77
CA ASN A 36 -8.41 5.88 6.36
C ASN A 36 -9.29 6.97 5.77
N THR A 37 -8.90 7.49 4.60
CA THR A 37 -9.66 8.49 3.86
C THR A 37 -10.05 7.94 2.49
N GLY A 38 -11.19 8.39 1.97
CA GLY A 38 -11.74 7.96 0.69
C GLY A 38 -12.86 6.91 0.82
N SER A 39 -13.46 6.61 -0.33
CA SER A 39 -14.50 5.60 -0.49
C SER A 39 -13.99 4.57 -1.50
N TRP A 40 -14.00 3.30 -1.11
CA TRP A 40 -13.60 2.18 -1.97
C TRP A 40 -14.66 1.86 -3.03
#